data_AF-A0AAV7A026-F1
#
_entry.id   AF-A0AAV7A026-F1
#
_cell.length_a   1.000
_cell.length_b   1.000
_cell.length_c   1.000
_cell.angle_alpha   90.00
_cell.angle_beta   90.00
_cell.angle_gamma   90.00
#
_symmetry.space_group_name_H-M   'P 1'
#
loop_
_entity.id
_entity.type
_entity.pdbx_description
1 polymer ?
#
loop_
_entity_poly.entity_id
_entity_poly.type
_entity_poly.pdbx_seq_one_letter_code
_entity_poly.pdbx_strand_id
1 'polypeptide(L)'
;MEAKRLEEISAEIWKELLDVLHRKGQWPASRSDEQNVPKTEDMNRLHILEAQLKDALEKNGQWLVYDQQREAYVQGLMARMAELEKQVASAKQTQQVKESKSEAQEDKQKYYDRLLLTAKKDLEGERQITAQLNSELSAMRMKYEEQKRELEYASTTLTSLREGEKGQREDDRRRFKEKMLRLKGELDLYREKYEEEKKKNWDLSNQIQRCTADLENGKIDQQNVQQQLNKVLKELRKTREQITKLEPAKRDIYFVDSSYNFASDFNDKMSLREEQQSPKQRNVLDESFLECPRCRVMYPTSQHRELLAHIDFCTV
;
A
#
# COMPACT_ATOMS: atom_id res chain seq x y z
N MET A 1 41.29 94.85 59.95
CA MET A 1 40.39 95.43 60.97
C MET A 1 39.32 94.44 61.46
N GLU A 2 38.99 93.38 60.70
CA GLU A 2 37.97 92.40 61.11
C GLU A 2 38.44 91.36 62.14
N ALA A 3 39.72 90.96 62.14
CA ALA A 3 40.25 89.99 63.11
C ALA A 3 40.18 90.49 64.57
N LYS A 4 40.44 91.80 64.81
CA LYS A 4 40.33 92.39 66.16
C LYS A 4 38.89 92.44 66.68
N ARG A 5 37.90 92.63 65.79
CA ARG A 5 36.48 92.60 66.17
C ARG A 5 36.02 91.21 66.58
N LEU A 6 36.53 90.16 65.93
CA LEU A 6 36.18 88.77 66.28
C LEU A 6 36.79 88.36 67.63
N GLU A 7 37.99 88.82 67.97
CA GLU A 7 38.58 88.60 69.29
C GLU A 7 37.78 89.30 70.41
N GLU A 8 37.37 90.56 70.20
CA GLU A 8 36.53 91.32 71.14
C GLU A 8 35.18 90.64 71.40
N ILE A 9 34.49 90.21 70.33
CA ILE A 9 33.21 89.50 70.46
C ILE A 9 33.38 88.16 71.20
N SER A 10 34.47 87.43 70.92
CA SER A 10 34.72 86.17 71.64
C SER A 10 34.94 86.41 73.14
N ALA A 11 35.65 87.48 73.51
CA ALA A 11 35.91 87.82 74.90
C ALA A 11 34.64 88.21 75.67
N GLU A 12 33.70 88.91 75.01
CA GLU A 12 32.39 89.25 75.58
C GLU A 12 31.51 88.03 75.81
N ILE A 13 31.49 87.08 74.87
CA ILE A 13 30.73 85.83 75.01
C ILE A 13 31.29 84.96 76.15
N TRP A 14 32.62 84.88 76.29
CA TRP A 14 33.24 84.15 77.40
C TRP A 14 32.92 84.77 78.75
N LYS A 15 32.79 86.10 78.82
CA LYS A 15 32.42 86.82 80.04
C LYS A 15 30.96 86.55 80.44
N GLU A 16 30.03 86.56 79.48
CA GLU A 16 28.61 86.24 79.77
C GLU A 16 28.42 84.79 80.23
N LEU A 17 29.13 83.83 79.62
CA LEU A 17 29.06 82.42 80.03
C LEU A 17 29.57 82.20 81.46
N LEU A 18 30.62 82.90 81.87
CA LEU A 18 31.16 82.83 83.25
C LEU A 18 30.21 83.44 84.28
N ASP A 19 29.46 84.48 83.91
CA ASP A 19 28.45 85.13 84.73
C ASP A 19 27.20 84.24 84.95
N VAL A 20 26.80 83.51 83.90
CA VAL A 20 25.68 82.54 83.97
C VAL A 20 26.04 81.34 84.84
N LEU A 21 27.31 80.89 84.78
CA LEU A 21 27.80 79.82 85.65
C LEU A 21 27.91 80.26 87.12
N HIS A 22 28.32 81.50 87.40
CA HIS A 22 28.35 82.02 88.78
C HIS A 22 26.96 82.22 89.39
N ARG A 23 25.93 82.57 88.59
CA ARG A 23 24.55 82.72 89.08
C ARG A 23 23.86 81.40 89.45
N LYS A 24 24.36 80.25 89.00
CA LYS A 24 23.80 78.92 89.34
C LYS A 24 24.23 78.39 90.72
N GLY A 25 25.06 79.12 91.47
CA GLY A 25 25.59 78.71 92.77
C GLY A 25 24.79 79.14 94.01
N GLN A 26 23.66 79.85 93.88
CA GLN A 26 22.85 80.30 95.03
C GLN A 26 21.37 80.01 94.84
N TRP A 27 20.88 78.94 95.46
CA TRP A 27 19.46 78.75 95.81
C TRP A 27 19.39 78.45 97.32
N PRO A 28 18.49 79.09 98.10
CA PRO A 28 18.37 78.85 99.53
C PRO A 28 17.51 77.60 99.82
N ALA A 29 17.80 76.99 100.96
CA ALA A 29 17.08 75.86 101.53
C ALA A 29 15.63 76.22 101.90
N SER A 30 14.70 75.30 101.65
CA SER A 30 13.43 75.22 102.38
C SER A 30 13.09 73.77 102.69
N ARG A 31 12.66 73.57 103.94
CA ARG A 31 12.44 72.32 104.66
C ARG A 31 10.94 72.01 104.68
N SER A 32 10.64 70.71 104.50
CA SER A 32 9.58 69.90 105.14
C SER A 32 8.12 70.36 105.11
N ASP A 33 7.22 69.50 104.61
CA ASP A 33 6.26 68.72 105.41
C ASP A 33 5.42 67.83 104.47
N GLU A 34 5.51 66.50 104.63
CA GLU A 34 4.55 65.60 105.29
C GLU A 34 3.61 64.87 104.32
N GLN A 35 3.94 63.59 104.15
CA GLN A 35 3.05 62.42 104.19
C GLN A 35 1.71 62.48 103.44
N ASN A 36 1.63 61.70 102.37
CA ASN A 36 0.45 60.85 102.15
C ASN A 36 0.88 59.60 101.37
N VAL A 37 0.74 58.41 101.96
CA VAL A 37 1.05 57.13 101.31
C VAL A 37 -0.06 56.83 100.30
N PRO A 38 0.21 56.77 98.98
CA PRO A 38 -0.86 56.59 98.03
C PRO A 38 -1.10 55.10 97.77
N LYS A 39 -2.39 54.78 97.63
CA LYS A 39 -2.97 53.44 97.47
C LYS A 39 -2.35 52.73 96.25
N THR A 40 -2.36 51.40 96.24
CA THR A 40 -1.73 50.50 95.25
C THR A 40 -1.94 50.85 93.78
N GLU A 41 -3.00 51.58 93.41
CA GLU A 41 -3.24 52.06 92.03
C GLU A 41 -2.32 53.21 91.61
N ASP A 42 -1.97 54.12 92.54
CA ASP A 42 -1.05 55.23 92.28
C ASP A 42 0.40 54.74 92.19
N MET A 43 0.77 53.73 92.99
CA MET A 43 2.07 53.06 92.86
C MET A 43 2.21 52.33 91.52
N ASN A 44 1.13 51.74 91.00
CA ASN A 44 1.12 51.13 89.66
C ASN A 44 1.23 52.17 88.55
N ARG A 45 0.52 53.30 88.65
CA ARG A 45 0.67 54.43 87.69
C ARG A 45 2.07 55.03 87.73
N LEU A 46 2.65 55.18 88.91
CA LEU A 46 4.00 55.69 89.10
C LEU A 46 5.04 54.71 88.53
N HIS A 47 4.86 53.40 88.70
CA HIS A 47 5.69 52.38 88.05
C HIS A 47 5.57 52.42 86.52
N ILE A 48 4.36 52.62 85.96
CA ILE A 48 4.18 52.74 84.51
C ILE A 48 4.88 53.99 83.98
N LEU A 49 4.76 55.13 84.66
CA LEU A 49 5.45 56.37 84.29
C LEU A 49 6.97 56.25 84.42
N GLU A 50 7.47 55.57 85.46
CA GLU A 50 8.90 55.32 85.63
C GLU A 50 9.43 54.39 84.53
N ALA A 51 8.67 53.38 84.14
CA ALA A 51 9.01 52.50 83.02
C ALA A 51 9.01 53.26 81.67
N GLN A 52 8.00 54.12 81.44
CA GLN A 52 7.94 54.97 80.26
C GLN A 52 9.08 56.01 80.21
N LEU A 53 9.48 56.56 81.37
CA LEU A 53 10.61 57.49 81.44
C LEU A 53 11.93 56.77 81.15
N LYS A 54 12.13 55.56 81.69
CA LYS A 54 13.31 54.73 81.37
C LYS A 54 13.36 54.41 79.87
N ASP A 55 12.23 54.00 79.29
CA ASP A 55 12.12 53.75 77.84
C ASP A 55 12.36 55.01 77.01
N ALA A 56 11.85 56.17 77.43
CA ALA A 56 12.09 57.45 76.76
C ALA A 56 13.56 57.89 76.83
N LEU A 57 14.22 57.70 77.97
CA LEU A 57 15.65 58.01 78.14
C LEU A 57 16.53 57.05 77.34
N GLU A 58 16.18 55.76 77.29
CA GLU A 58 16.88 54.78 76.46
C GLU A 58 16.75 55.12 74.97
N LYS A 59 15.53 55.43 74.51
CA LYS A 59 15.28 55.90 73.13
C LYS A 59 16.02 57.19 72.82
N ASN A 60 16.09 58.13 73.76
CA ASN A 60 16.86 59.36 73.57
C ASN A 60 18.36 59.07 73.39
N GLY A 61 18.91 58.13 74.18
CA GLY A 61 20.27 57.62 73.98
C GLY A 61 20.47 57.00 72.59
N GLN A 62 19.51 56.19 72.12
CA GLN A 62 19.55 55.62 70.77
C GLN A 62 19.50 56.69 69.67
N TRP A 63 18.66 57.73 69.82
CA TRP A 63 18.59 58.85 68.88
C TRP A 63 19.90 59.62 68.78
N LEU A 64 20.59 59.83 69.91
CA LEU A 64 21.88 60.51 69.91
C LEU A 64 22.95 59.71 69.15
N VAL A 65 22.98 58.39 69.35
CA VAL A 65 23.90 57.50 68.61
C VAL A 65 23.56 57.49 67.11
N TYR A 66 22.28 57.46 66.77
CA TYR A 66 21.83 57.53 65.38
C TYR A 66 22.24 58.85 64.71
N ASP A 67 22.11 59.98 65.41
CA ASP A 67 22.50 61.29 64.89
C ASP A 67 24.01 61.37 64.64
N GLN A 68 24.84 60.90 65.59
CA GLN A 68 26.29 60.83 65.40
C GLN A 68 26.69 59.94 64.21
N GLN A 69 26.04 58.78 64.03
CA GLN A 69 26.29 57.90 62.88
C GLN A 69 25.89 58.57 61.56
N ARG A 70 24.76 59.27 61.55
CA ARG A 70 24.28 60.01 60.38
C ARG A 70 25.25 61.14 60.02
N GLU A 71 25.73 61.90 60.99
CA GLU A 71 26.73 62.95 60.76
C GLU A 71 28.03 62.37 60.18
N ALA A 72 28.56 61.28 60.75
CA ALA A 72 29.75 60.62 60.24
C ALA A 72 29.56 60.11 58.80
N TYR A 73 28.39 59.55 58.47
CA TYR A 73 28.06 59.10 57.13
C TYR A 73 28.01 60.25 56.12
N VAL A 74 27.37 61.37 56.48
CA VAL A 74 27.30 62.57 55.62
C VAL A 74 28.69 63.15 55.39
N GLN A 75 29.53 63.24 56.44
CA GLN A 75 30.92 63.66 56.30
C GLN A 75 31.71 62.74 55.36
N GLY A 76 31.50 61.43 55.45
CA GLY A 76 32.08 60.45 54.53
C GLY A 76 31.67 60.65 53.07
N LEU A 77 30.38 60.93 52.82
CA LEU A 77 29.89 61.26 51.48
C LEU A 77 30.50 62.56 50.95
N MET A 78 30.61 63.60 51.78
CA MET A 78 31.24 64.88 51.40
C MET A 78 32.70 64.67 51.00
N ALA A 79 33.46 63.89 51.76
CA ALA A 79 34.85 63.55 51.42
C ALA A 79 34.95 62.77 50.09
N ARG A 80 34.04 61.83 49.86
CA ARG A 80 34.00 61.06 48.61
C ARG A 80 33.65 61.92 47.40
N MET A 81 32.70 62.85 47.55
CA MET A 81 32.34 63.79 46.49
C MET A 81 33.53 64.68 46.13
N ALA A 82 34.23 65.25 47.12
CA ALA A 82 35.42 66.07 46.87
C ALA A 82 36.55 65.30 46.16
N GLU A 83 36.76 64.03 46.53
CA GLU A 83 37.75 63.17 45.86
C GLU A 83 37.36 62.89 44.40
N LEU A 84 36.09 62.60 44.12
CA LEU A 84 35.61 62.39 42.76
C LEU A 84 35.71 63.67 41.91
N GLU A 85 35.41 64.84 42.48
CA GLU A 85 35.58 66.13 41.82
C GLU A 85 37.04 66.38 41.41
N LYS A 86 37.98 66.05 42.30
CA LYS A 86 39.43 66.14 42.01
C LYS A 86 39.84 65.19 40.89
N GLN A 87 39.33 63.96 40.89
CA GLN A 87 39.59 62.99 39.82
C GLN A 87 39.10 63.51 38.47
N VAL A 88 37.88 64.07 38.41
CA VAL A 88 37.33 64.66 37.19
C VAL A 88 38.17 65.86 36.71
N ALA A 89 38.63 66.73 37.62
CA ALA A 89 39.50 67.85 37.26
C ALA A 89 40.84 67.38 36.66
N SER A 90 41.46 66.36 37.25
CA SER A 90 42.73 65.79 36.75
C SER A 90 42.57 65.09 35.39
N ALA A 91 41.44 64.42 35.16
CA ALA A 91 41.12 63.78 33.88
C ALA A 91 40.97 64.83 32.76
N LYS A 92 40.28 65.94 33.03
CA LYS A 92 40.14 67.06 32.09
C LYS A 92 41.49 67.69 31.72
N GLN A 93 42.37 67.89 32.70
CA GLN A 93 43.71 68.45 32.46
C GLN A 93 44.60 67.51 31.64
N THR A 94 44.51 66.20 31.85
CA THR A 94 45.23 65.18 31.06
C THR A 94 44.76 65.15 29.60
N GLN A 95 43.50 65.52 29.34
CA GLN A 95 42.91 65.55 27.99
C GLN A 95 43.38 66.79 27.19
N GLN A 96 43.55 67.95 27.84
CA GLN A 96 44.11 69.16 27.21
C GLN A 96 45.61 69.05 26.86
N VAL A 97 46.41 68.32 27.64
CA VAL A 97 47.85 68.15 27.35
C VAL A 97 48.09 67.22 26.14
N LYS A 98 47.13 66.36 25.77
CA LYS A 98 47.27 65.42 24.64
C LYS A 98 47.01 66.02 23.26
N GLU A 99 46.49 67.25 23.16
CA GLU A 99 46.23 67.92 21.86
C GLU A 99 47.52 68.44 21.18
N SER A 100 48.68 68.32 21.83
CA SER A 100 49.99 68.74 21.31
C SER A 100 50.88 67.59 20.81
N LYS A 101 50.28 66.61 20.09
CA LYS A 101 50.99 65.56 19.32
C LYS A 101 50.29 65.32 17.98
N SER A 102 50.30 66.28 17.06
CA SER A 102 49.49 66.21 15.83
C SER A 102 50.04 65.27 14.74
N GLU A 103 51.33 64.95 14.67
CA GLU A 103 51.85 64.04 13.62
C GLU A 103 51.78 62.55 13.99
N ALA A 104 52.26 62.17 15.19
CA ALA A 104 52.31 60.76 15.62
C ALA A 104 50.91 60.13 15.87
N GLN A 105 49.87 60.95 15.97
CA GLN A 105 48.48 60.49 16.10
C GLN A 105 47.82 60.28 14.74
N GLU A 106 48.18 61.08 13.73
CA GLU A 106 47.68 60.97 12.37
C GLU A 106 48.26 59.73 11.65
N ASP A 107 49.54 59.43 11.86
CA ASP A 107 50.16 58.21 11.31
C ASP A 107 49.58 56.92 11.88
N LYS A 108 49.24 56.94 13.17
CA LYS A 108 48.51 55.83 13.82
C LYS A 108 47.11 55.68 13.23
N GLN A 109 46.41 56.79 13.01
CA GLN A 109 45.09 56.77 12.39
C GLN A 109 45.16 56.17 10.98
N LYS A 110 46.11 56.61 10.14
CA LYS A 110 46.36 56.07 8.79
C LYS A 110 46.68 54.57 8.82
N TYR A 111 47.44 54.10 9.81
CA TYR A 111 47.73 52.67 9.99
C TYR A 111 46.45 51.86 10.28
N TYR A 112 45.62 52.32 11.23
CA TYR A 112 44.36 51.65 11.55
C TYR A 112 43.35 51.70 10.41
N ASP A 113 43.24 52.83 9.71
CA ASP A 113 42.36 52.96 8.54
C ASP A 113 42.77 52.00 7.43
N ARG A 114 44.08 51.85 7.19
CA ARG A 114 44.62 50.89 6.22
C ARG A 114 44.34 49.45 6.63
N LEU A 115 44.53 49.09 7.90
CA LEU A 115 44.22 47.76 8.43
C LEU A 115 42.74 47.43 8.29
N LEU A 116 41.85 48.38 8.64
CA LEU A 116 40.41 48.22 8.50
C LEU A 116 39.99 48.08 7.05
N LEU A 117 40.61 48.83 6.13
CA LEU A 117 40.33 48.72 4.71
C LEU A 117 40.72 47.35 4.15
N THR A 118 41.90 46.84 4.53
CA THR A 118 42.34 45.49 4.15
C THR A 118 41.39 44.44 4.71
N ALA A 119 41.07 44.49 6.00
CA ALA A 119 40.13 43.55 6.62
C ALA A 119 38.73 43.58 5.97
N LYS A 120 38.24 44.77 5.58
CA LYS A 120 36.98 44.90 4.83
C LYS A 120 37.06 44.25 3.45
N LYS A 121 38.17 44.46 2.73
CA LYS A 121 38.38 43.86 1.40
C LYS A 121 38.44 42.33 1.50
N ASP A 122 39.15 41.81 2.49
CA ASP A 122 39.29 40.36 2.71
C ASP A 122 37.93 39.76 3.09
N LEU A 123 37.20 40.39 4.01
CA LEU A 123 35.84 39.97 4.38
C LEU A 123 34.89 39.94 3.17
N GLU A 124 34.98 40.93 2.29
CA GLU A 124 34.17 40.96 1.07
C GLU A 124 34.57 39.86 0.09
N GLY A 125 35.88 39.56 -0.02
CA GLY A 125 36.38 38.41 -0.79
C GLY A 125 35.84 37.08 -0.26
N GLU A 126 35.91 36.86 1.05
CA GLU A 126 35.36 35.66 1.71
C GLU A 126 33.84 35.53 1.51
N ARG A 127 33.11 36.65 1.57
CA ARG A 127 31.66 36.67 1.28
C ARG A 127 31.37 36.25 -0.15
N GLN A 128 32.13 36.73 -1.12
CA GLN A 128 31.98 36.36 -2.53
C GLN A 128 32.28 34.87 -2.76
N ILE A 129 33.37 34.36 -2.18
CA ILE A 129 33.72 32.94 -2.25
C ILE A 129 32.62 32.09 -1.60
N THR A 130 32.15 32.49 -0.42
CA THR A 130 31.05 31.80 0.27
C THR A 130 29.78 31.79 -0.57
N ALA A 131 29.44 32.90 -1.23
CA ALA A 131 28.28 32.97 -2.11
C ALA A 131 28.43 32.05 -3.34
N GLN A 132 29.62 31.99 -3.94
CA GLN A 132 29.92 31.08 -5.05
C GLN A 132 29.77 29.62 -4.62
N LEU A 133 30.44 29.21 -3.55
CA LEU A 133 30.36 27.84 -3.02
C LEU A 133 28.94 27.45 -2.63
N ASN A 134 28.16 28.37 -2.05
CA ASN A 134 26.76 28.11 -1.73
C ASN A 134 25.90 27.87 -2.99
N SER A 135 26.15 28.63 -4.07
CA SER A 135 25.43 28.43 -5.33
C SER A 135 25.83 27.12 -6.02
N GLU A 136 27.10 26.75 -5.98
CA GLU A 136 27.60 25.45 -6.46
C GLU A 136 27.03 24.28 -5.65
N LEU A 137 27.05 24.36 -4.31
CA LEU A 137 26.45 23.35 -3.44
C LEU A 137 24.95 23.19 -3.69
N SER A 138 24.24 24.29 -3.89
CA SER A 138 22.81 24.27 -4.24
C SER A 138 22.57 23.58 -5.59
N ALA A 139 23.38 23.91 -6.61
CA ALA A 139 23.29 23.27 -7.92
C ALA A 139 23.57 21.76 -7.86
N MET A 140 24.57 21.34 -7.07
CA MET A 140 24.88 19.93 -6.88
C MET A 140 23.76 19.18 -6.14
N ARG A 141 23.15 19.80 -5.11
CA ARG A 141 21.97 19.25 -4.42
C ARG A 141 20.79 19.04 -5.38
N MET A 142 20.48 20.04 -6.20
CA MET A 142 19.39 19.92 -7.17
C MET A 142 19.63 18.79 -8.19
N LYS A 143 20.87 18.63 -8.68
CA LYS A 143 21.22 17.51 -9.56
C LYS A 143 21.07 16.15 -8.88
N TYR A 144 21.50 16.03 -7.63
CA TYR A 144 21.35 14.80 -6.86
C TYR A 144 19.88 14.43 -6.66
N GLU A 145 19.04 15.40 -6.28
CA GLU A 145 17.60 15.17 -6.10
C GLU A 145 16.89 14.80 -7.41
N GLU A 146 17.30 15.37 -8.56
CA GLU A 146 16.79 14.96 -9.86
C GLU A 146 17.19 13.51 -10.18
N GLN A 147 18.47 13.17 -10.05
CA GLN A 147 18.95 11.80 -10.28
C GLN A 147 18.28 10.78 -9.37
N LYS A 148 18.02 11.16 -8.11
CA LYS A 148 17.27 10.32 -7.17
C LYS A 148 15.83 10.10 -7.64
N ARG A 149 15.13 11.14 -8.09
CA ARG A 149 13.79 11.03 -8.67
C ARG A 149 13.77 10.16 -9.94
N GLU A 150 14.74 10.34 -10.83
CA GLU A 150 14.88 9.51 -12.03
C GLU A 150 15.11 8.04 -11.68
N LEU A 151 15.93 7.76 -10.66
CA LEU A 151 16.18 6.41 -10.18
C LEU A 151 14.91 5.77 -9.58
N GLU A 152 14.16 6.53 -8.78
CA GLU A 152 12.88 6.07 -8.21
C GLU A 152 11.84 5.80 -9.30
N TYR A 153 11.76 6.67 -10.31
CA TYR A 153 10.90 6.48 -11.48
C TYR A 153 11.30 5.25 -12.32
N ALA A 154 12.59 5.08 -12.57
CA ALA A 154 13.10 3.91 -13.29
C ALA A 154 12.83 2.62 -12.50
N SER A 155 13.06 2.65 -11.18
CA SER A 155 12.79 1.51 -10.29
C SER A 155 11.31 1.12 -10.30
N THR A 156 10.41 2.09 -10.17
CA THR A 156 8.95 1.84 -10.19
C THR A 156 8.46 1.33 -11.54
N THR A 157 9.02 1.85 -12.64
CA THR A 157 8.72 1.37 -13.99
C THR A 157 9.19 -0.07 -14.19
N LEU A 158 10.40 -0.41 -13.72
CA LEU A 158 10.93 -1.77 -13.79
C LEU A 158 10.13 -2.77 -12.95
N THR A 159 9.66 -2.38 -11.76
CA THR A 159 8.81 -3.25 -10.94
C THR A 159 7.47 -3.52 -11.63
N SER A 160 6.83 -2.49 -12.19
CA SER A 160 5.57 -2.63 -12.93
C SER A 160 5.72 -3.54 -14.15
N LEU A 161 6.80 -3.37 -14.93
CA LEU A 161 7.11 -4.23 -16.07
C LEU A 161 7.33 -5.70 -15.64
N ARG A 162 8.09 -5.94 -14.56
CA ARG A 162 8.32 -7.29 -14.03
C ARG A 162 7.03 -7.96 -13.58
N GLU A 163 6.15 -7.21 -12.93
CA GLU A 163 4.83 -7.71 -12.52
C GLU A 163 3.94 -8.02 -13.72
N GLY A 164 3.93 -7.16 -14.74
CA GLY A 164 3.23 -7.40 -16.01
C GLY A 164 3.72 -8.66 -16.72
N GLU A 165 5.04 -8.84 -16.85
CA GLU A 165 5.60 -10.05 -17.45
C GLU A 165 5.28 -11.31 -16.64
N LYS A 166 5.31 -11.21 -15.31
CA LYS A 166 4.94 -12.32 -14.43
C LYS A 166 3.46 -12.69 -14.60
N GLY A 167 2.58 -11.69 -14.64
CA GLY A 167 1.15 -11.87 -14.91
C GLY A 167 0.91 -12.55 -16.26
N GLN A 168 1.59 -12.10 -17.31
CA GLN A 168 1.49 -12.71 -18.64
C GLN A 168 1.90 -14.19 -18.63
N ARG A 169 3.03 -14.53 -18.00
CA ARG A 169 3.49 -15.93 -17.86
C ARG A 169 2.49 -16.79 -17.08
N GLU A 170 1.85 -16.23 -16.06
CA GLU A 170 0.84 -16.93 -15.26
C GLU A 170 -0.46 -17.15 -16.05
N ASP A 171 -0.90 -16.17 -16.83
CA ASP A 171 -2.07 -16.28 -17.70
C ASP A 171 -1.83 -17.29 -18.82
N ASP A 172 -0.66 -17.29 -19.46
CA ASP A 172 -0.31 -18.28 -20.48
C ASP A 172 -0.28 -19.69 -19.89
N ARG A 173 0.26 -19.84 -18.67
CA ARG A 173 0.22 -21.11 -17.93
C ARG A 173 -1.22 -21.53 -17.63
N ARG A 174 -2.12 -20.59 -17.27
CA ARG A 174 -3.54 -20.87 -17.02
C ARG A 174 -4.24 -21.36 -18.30
N ARG A 175 -4.07 -20.63 -19.41
CA ARG A 175 -4.62 -21.01 -20.73
C ARG A 175 -4.12 -22.37 -21.18
N PHE A 176 -2.83 -22.67 -20.99
CA PHE A 176 -2.27 -23.98 -21.33
C PHE A 176 -2.89 -25.10 -20.49
N LYS A 177 -3.04 -24.89 -19.17
CA LYS A 177 -3.72 -25.86 -18.29
C LYS A 177 -5.16 -26.11 -18.70
N GLU A 178 -5.92 -25.06 -19.01
CA GLU A 178 -7.31 -25.18 -19.48
C GLU A 178 -7.39 -25.96 -20.79
N LYS A 179 -6.51 -25.67 -21.76
CA LYS A 179 -6.45 -26.42 -23.02
C LYS A 179 -6.10 -27.89 -22.80
N MET A 180 -5.14 -28.17 -21.92
CA MET A 180 -4.78 -29.54 -21.54
C MET A 180 -5.94 -30.29 -20.90
N LEU A 181 -6.69 -29.65 -20.00
CA LEU A 181 -7.86 -30.25 -19.37
C LEU A 181 -8.98 -30.53 -20.40
N ARG A 182 -9.22 -29.60 -21.34
CA ARG A 182 -10.19 -29.80 -22.41
C ARG A 182 -9.82 -30.99 -23.29
N LEU A 183 -8.57 -31.02 -23.79
CA LEU A 183 -8.08 -32.12 -24.63
C LEU A 183 -8.10 -33.46 -23.89
N LYS A 184 -7.79 -33.46 -22.59
CA LYS A 184 -7.90 -34.67 -21.76
C LYS A 184 -9.35 -35.16 -21.70
N GLY A 185 -10.30 -34.27 -21.47
CA GLY A 185 -11.73 -34.60 -21.49
C GLY A 185 -12.18 -35.15 -22.84
N GLU A 186 -11.75 -34.55 -23.95
CA GLU A 186 -12.04 -35.05 -25.31
C GLU A 186 -11.45 -36.46 -25.53
N LEU A 187 -10.21 -36.70 -25.11
CA LEU A 187 -9.57 -38.02 -25.20
C LEU A 187 -10.32 -39.08 -24.38
N ASP A 188 -10.77 -38.73 -23.18
CA ASP A 188 -11.53 -39.65 -22.32
C ASP A 188 -12.89 -39.99 -22.97
N LEU A 189 -13.57 -39.01 -23.57
CA LEU A 189 -14.81 -39.25 -24.33
C LEU A 189 -14.58 -40.14 -25.56
N TYR A 190 -13.52 -39.91 -26.33
CA TYR A 190 -13.19 -40.76 -27.48
C TYR A 190 -12.85 -42.19 -27.06
N ARG A 191 -12.14 -42.35 -25.93
CA ARG A 191 -11.81 -43.67 -25.36
C ARG A 191 -13.08 -44.43 -24.98
N GLU A 192 -14.02 -43.78 -24.30
CA GLU A 192 -15.29 -44.40 -23.92
C GLU A 192 -16.09 -44.86 -25.14
N LYS A 193 -16.26 -43.97 -26.14
CA LYS A 193 -16.93 -44.32 -27.41
C LYS A 193 -16.26 -45.48 -28.13
N TYR A 194 -14.93 -45.52 -28.13
CA TYR A 194 -14.19 -46.61 -28.75
C TYR A 194 -14.46 -47.95 -28.06
N GLU A 195 -14.47 -47.99 -26.73
CA GLU A 195 -14.77 -49.22 -25.99
C GLU A 195 -16.23 -49.67 -26.17
N GLU A 196 -17.18 -48.74 -26.25
CA GLU A 196 -18.58 -49.05 -26.57
C GLU A 196 -18.72 -49.69 -27.96
N GLU A 197 -18.11 -49.09 -28.99
CA GLU A 197 -18.14 -49.64 -30.35
C GLU A 197 -17.42 -50.98 -30.44
N LYS A 198 -16.30 -51.14 -29.74
CA LYS A 198 -15.57 -52.41 -29.65
C LYS A 198 -16.44 -53.51 -29.04
N LYS A 199 -17.20 -53.20 -27.99
CA LYS A 199 -18.16 -54.13 -27.37
C LYS A 199 -19.28 -54.49 -28.34
N LYS A 200 -19.90 -53.50 -29.00
CA LYS A 200 -20.94 -53.74 -30.01
C LYS A 200 -20.44 -54.63 -31.15
N ASN A 201 -19.21 -54.38 -31.62
CA ASN A 201 -18.58 -55.18 -32.67
C ASN A 201 -18.34 -56.63 -32.20
N TRP A 202 -17.85 -56.82 -30.97
CA TRP A 202 -17.69 -58.15 -30.39
C TRP A 202 -19.04 -58.89 -30.28
N ASP A 203 -20.09 -58.22 -29.82
CA ASP A 203 -21.44 -58.78 -29.72
C ASP A 203 -21.99 -59.20 -31.10
N LEU A 204 -21.84 -58.34 -32.11
CA LEU A 204 -22.24 -58.63 -33.50
C LEU A 204 -21.43 -59.77 -34.11
N SER A 205 -20.11 -59.79 -33.89
CA SER A 205 -19.23 -60.86 -34.38
C SER A 205 -19.63 -62.22 -33.78
N ASN A 206 -19.90 -62.25 -32.47
CA ASN A 206 -20.43 -63.44 -31.81
C ASN A 206 -21.79 -63.87 -32.36
N GLN A 207 -22.69 -62.92 -32.64
CA GLN A 207 -23.99 -63.22 -33.22
C GLN A 207 -23.85 -63.83 -34.62
N ILE A 208 -22.98 -63.26 -35.46
CA ILE A 208 -22.68 -63.80 -36.79
C ILE A 208 -22.13 -65.23 -36.67
N GLN A 209 -21.17 -65.46 -35.77
CA GLN A 209 -20.60 -66.79 -35.56
C GLN A 209 -21.65 -67.82 -35.14
N ARG A 210 -22.57 -67.47 -34.23
CA ARG A 210 -23.69 -68.34 -33.83
C ARG A 210 -24.61 -68.64 -35.01
N CYS A 211 -25.03 -67.61 -35.76
CA CYS A 211 -25.87 -67.79 -36.94
C CYS A 211 -25.19 -68.66 -38.01
N THR A 212 -23.87 -68.52 -38.19
CA THR A 212 -23.11 -69.38 -39.11
C THR A 212 -23.10 -70.84 -38.65
N ALA A 213 -22.90 -71.08 -37.36
CA ALA A 213 -22.95 -72.44 -36.79
C ALA A 213 -24.35 -73.06 -36.92
N ASP A 214 -25.41 -72.30 -36.62
CA ASP A 214 -26.79 -72.74 -36.76
C ASP A 214 -27.14 -73.08 -38.22
N LEU A 215 -26.67 -72.26 -39.18
CA LEU A 215 -26.85 -72.53 -40.60
C LEU A 215 -26.15 -73.83 -41.03
N GLU A 216 -24.94 -74.08 -40.52
CA GLU A 216 -24.18 -75.30 -40.83
C GLU A 216 -24.83 -76.54 -40.22
N ASN A 217 -25.31 -76.46 -38.99
CA ASN A 217 -26.12 -77.50 -38.37
C ASN A 217 -27.40 -77.78 -39.18
N GLY A 218 -28.11 -76.73 -39.61
CA GLY A 218 -29.30 -76.87 -40.46
C GLY A 218 -29.00 -77.56 -41.80
N LYS A 219 -27.84 -77.31 -42.41
CA LYS A 219 -27.39 -78.04 -43.61
C LYS A 219 -27.16 -79.52 -43.34
N ILE A 220 -26.55 -79.87 -42.19
CA ILE A 220 -26.33 -81.26 -41.78
C ILE A 220 -27.68 -81.97 -41.56
N ASP A 221 -28.61 -81.32 -40.86
CA ASP A 221 -29.95 -81.86 -40.63
C ASP A 221 -30.72 -82.06 -41.94
N GLN A 222 -30.66 -81.08 -42.86
CA GLN A 222 -31.26 -81.21 -44.19
C GLN A 222 -30.66 -82.40 -44.96
N GLN A 223 -29.34 -82.57 -44.93
CA GLN A 223 -28.68 -83.72 -45.55
C GLN A 223 -29.13 -85.05 -44.92
N ASN A 224 -29.25 -85.11 -43.60
CA ASN A 224 -29.71 -86.30 -42.89
C ASN A 224 -31.16 -86.65 -43.27
N VAL A 225 -32.06 -85.67 -43.25
CA VAL A 225 -33.47 -85.86 -43.67
C VAL A 225 -33.53 -86.30 -45.14
N GLN A 226 -32.75 -85.70 -46.03
CA GLN A 226 -32.68 -86.10 -47.43
C GLN A 226 -32.20 -87.56 -47.58
N GLN A 227 -31.21 -87.98 -46.79
CA GLN A 227 -30.75 -89.37 -46.75
C GLN A 227 -31.85 -90.32 -46.24
N GLN A 228 -32.59 -89.94 -45.19
CA GLN A 228 -33.71 -90.74 -44.68
C GLN A 228 -34.84 -90.87 -45.69
N LEU A 229 -35.24 -89.78 -46.35
CA LEU A 229 -36.25 -89.78 -47.40
C LEU A 229 -35.84 -90.71 -48.55
N ASN A 230 -34.59 -90.65 -49.00
CA ASN A 230 -34.07 -91.54 -50.02
C ASN A 230 -34.13 -93.02 -49.61
N LYS A 231 -33.92 -93.36 -48.33
CA LYS A 231 -34.11 -94.72 -47.80
C LYS A 231 -35.57 -95.13 -47.89
N VAL A 232 -36.49 -94.30 -47.41
CA VAL A 232 -37.94 -94.58 -47.45
C VAL A 232 -38.43 -94.74 -48.90
N LEU A 233 -38.01 -93.88 -49.82
CA LEU A 233 -38.36 -93.99 -51.25
C LEU A 233 -37.80 -95.26 -51.91
N LYS A 234 -36.66 -95.78 -51.45
CA LYS A 234 -36.15 -97.09 -51.90
C LYS A 234 -37.02 -98.22 -51.37
N GLU A 235 -37.40 -98.19 -50.10
CA GLU A 235 -38.28 -99.21 -49.51
C GLU A 235 -39.68 -99.18 -50.14
N LEU A 236 -40.27 -98.00 -50.36
CA LEU A 236 -41.55 -97.86 -51.06
C LEU A 236 -41.49 -98.41 -52.50
N ARG A 237 -40.37 -98.24 -53.22
CA ARG A 237 -40.18 -98.86 -54.54
C ARG A 237 -40.17 -100.38 -54.44
N LYS A 238 -39.45 -100.96 -53.46
CA LYS A 238 -39.42 -102.40 -53.23
C LYS A 238 -40.81 -102.95 -52.88
N THR A 239 -41.56 -102.28 -52.00
CA THR A 239 -42.92 -102.72 -51.64
C THR A 239 -43.87 -102.62 -52.83
N ARG A 240 -43.78 -101.55 -53.65
CA ARG A 240 -44.55 -101.44 -54.90
C ARG A 240 -44.24 -102.60 -55.86
N GLU A 241 -42.97 -102.92 -56.06
CA GLU A 241 -42.57 -104.06 -56.90
C GLU A 241 -43.09 -105.40 -56.35
N GLN A 242 -43.14 -105.57 -55.03
CA GLN A 242 -43.74 -106.74 -54.40
C GLN A 242 -45.26 -106.80 -54.64
N ILE A 243 -45.98 -105.67 -54.54
CA ILE A 243 -47.41 -105.59 -54.84
C ILE A 243 -47.68 -105.96 -56.32
N THR A 244 -46.92 -105.38 -57.26
CA THR A 244 -47.06 -105.68 -58.70
C THR A 244 -46.82 -107.16 -59.03
N LYS A 245 -45.97 -107.86 -58.27
CA LYS A 245 -45.74 -109.30 -58.44
C LYS A 245 -46.88 -110.18 -57.90
N LEU A 246 -47.72 -109.65 -57.01
CA LEU A 246 -48.83 -110.37 -56.37
C LEU A 246 -50.19 -110.09 -57.04
N GLU A 247 -50.24 -109.27 -58.09
CA GLU A 247 -51.48 -108.87 -58.76
C GLU A 247 -51.71 -109.72 -60.03
N PRO A 248 -52.75 -110.58 -60.09
CA PRO A 248 -53.07 -111.34 -61.31
C PRO A 248 -53.80 -110.46 -62.33
N ALA A 249 -53.44 -110.64 -63.59
CA ALA A 249 -53.93 -109.88 -64.74
C ALA A 249 -55.46 -109.74 -64.82
N LYS A 250 -55.94 -108.50 -64.78
CA LYS A 250 -57.10 -108.07 -65.56
C LYS A 250 -56.73 -106.77 -66.30
N ARG A 251 -56.64 -106.87 -67.62
CA ARG A 251 -56.54 -105.70 -68.52
C ARG A 251 -57.93 -105.16 -68.84
N ASP A 252 -57.89 -103.95 -69.38
CA ASP A 252 -58.91 -103.18 -70.09
C ASP A 252 -59.80 -102.29 -69.23
N ILE A 253 -59.41 -101.01 -69.15
CA ILE A 253 -60.27 -99.85 -69.42
C ILE A 253 -59.36 -98.66 -69.83
N TYR A 254 -59.46 -98.33 -71.12
CA TYR A 254 -59.32 -97.06 -71.82
C TYR A 254 -58.55 -95.90 -71.15
N PHE A 255 -57.36 -95.68 -71.68
CA PHE A 255 -56.71 -94.38 -71.81
C PHE A 255 -57.68 -93.35 -72.44
N VAL A 256 -58.12 -92.39 -71.64
CA VAL A 256 -58.52 -91.05 -72.11
C VAL A 256 -57.56 -90.07 -71.44
N ASP A 257 -56.63 -89.59 -72.25
CA ASP A 257 -55.87 -88.38 -71.98
C ASP A 257 -56.85 -87.23 -71.77
N SER A 258 -57.02 -86.82 -70.52
CA SER A 258 -57.73 -85.61 -70.13
C SER A 258 -56.74 -84.64 -69.51
N SER A 259 -55.83 -84.17 -70.36
CA SER A 259 -55.21 -82.86 -70.25
C SER A 259 -56.31 -81.78 -70.24
N TYR A 260 -56.98 -81.60 -69.11
CA TYR A 260 -57.79 -80.43 -68.78
C TYR A 260 -57.19 -79.75 -67.54
N ASN A 261 -56.36 -78.74 -67.80
CA ASN A 261 -56.26 -77.47 -67.07
C ASN A 261 -56.35 -77.50 -65.52
N PHE A 262 -55.34 -78.02 -64.84
CA PHE A 262 -55.04 -77.63 -63.44
C PHE A 262 -53.72 -76.84 -63.30
N ALA A 263 -53.09 -76.49 -64.43
CA ALA A 263 -51.90 -75.64 -64.47
C ALA A 263 -52.21 -74.12 -64.55
N SER A 264 -53.48 -73.72 -64.43
CA SER A 264 -53.91 -72.31 -64.56
C SER A 264 -54.11 -71.55 -63.23
N ASP A 265 -54.05 -72.20 -62.05
CA ASP A 265 -54.35 -71.54 -60.76
C ASP A 265 -53.15 -71.40 -59.81
N PHE A 266 -51.95 -71.79 -60.21
CA PHE A 266 -50.73 -71.54 -59.42
C PHE A 266 -49.83 -70.45 -60.02
N ASN A 267 -50.06 -70.05 -61.27
CA ASN A 267 -49.31 -68.97 -61.91
C ASN A 267 -49.92 -67.57 -61.65
N ASP A 268 -51.15 -67.51 -61.12
CA ASP A 268 -51.82 -66.25 -60.75
C ASP A 268 -51.35 -65.67 -59.39
N LYS A 269 -50.31 -66.26 -58.80
CA LYS A 269 -49.54 -65.67 -57.69
C LYS A 269 -48.09 -65.37 -58.02
N MET A 270 -47.68 -65.54 -59.28
CA MET A 270 -46.37 -65.16 -59.78
C MET A 270 -46.44 -64.10 -60.92
N SER A 271 -47.60 -63.48 -61.11
CA SER A 271 -47.80 -62.35 -62.04
C SER A 271 -47.78 -60.96 -61.35
N LEU A 272 -46.99 -60.81 -60.28
CA LEU A 272 -46.60 -59.51 -59.69
C LEU A 272 -45.07 -59.31 -59.68
N ARG A 273 -44.38 -59.83 -60.70
CA ARG A 273 -42.94 -59.60 -60.87
C ARG A 273 -42.56 -59.51 -62.34
N GLU A 274 -42.95 -58.42 -63.01
CA GLU A 274 -42.12 -57.73 -64.03
C GLU A 274 -42.88 -56.53 -64.60
N GLU A 275 -43.12 -55.53 -63.76
CA GLU A 275 -43.22 -54.14 -64.20
C GLU A 275 -42.98 -53.19 -63.01
N GLN A 276 -42.01 -53.54 -62.17
CA GLN A 276 -41.27 -52.51 -61.48
C GLN A 276 -39.99 -52.34 -62.28
N GLN A 277 -40.00 -51.30 -63.12
CA GLN A 277 -38.79 -50.54 -63.38
C GLN A 277 -37.98 -50.58 -62.09
N SER A 278 -36.79 -51.20 -62.13
CA SER A 278 -35.79 -51.06 -61.09
C SER A 278 -35.93 -49.65 -60.52
N PRO A 279 -36.26 -49.46 -59.23
CA PRO A 279 -36.29 -48.11 -58.71
C PRO A 279 -34.86 -47.64 -58.95
N LYS A 280 -34.67 -46.72 -59.91
CA LYS A 280 -33.44 -45.94 -60.02
C LYS A 280 -33.16 -45.59 -58.58
N GLN A 281 -32.08 -46.14 -58.02
CA GLN A 281 -31.74 -45.95 -56.62
C GLN A 281 -31.93 -44.47 -56.38
N ARG A 282 -33.01 -44.09 -55.67
CA ARG A 282 -33.15 -42.73 -55.20
C ARG A 282 -32.05 -42.67 -54.18
N ASN A 283 -30.90 -42.16 -54.63
CA ASN A 283 -29.74 -41.99 -53.79
C ASN A 283 -30.26 -41.22 -52.58
N VAL A 284 -30.23 -41.82 -51.40
CA VAL A 284 -30.72 -41.19 -50.17
C VAL A 284 -30.00 -39.85 -49.91
N LEU A 285 -28.82 -39.69 -50.51
CA LEU A 285 -28.01 -38.47 -50.54
C LEU A 285 -28.56 -37.37 -51.48
N ASP A 286 -29.64 -37.62 -52.23
CA ASP A 286 -30.28 -36.62 -53.11
C ASP A 286 -31.39 -35.84 -52.38
N GLU A 287 -31.78 -36.27 -51.17
CA GLU A 287 -32.75 -35.59 -50.31
C GLU A 287 -32.08 -34.70 -49.25
N SER A 288 -30.75 -34.80 -49.09
CA SER A 288 -29.95 -33.95 -48.20
C SER A 288 -29.11 -32.96 -49.01
N PHE A 289 -29.08 -31.69 -48.61
CA PHE A 289 -28.33 -30.63 -49.27
C PHE A 289 -27.18 -30.15 -48.39
N LEU A 290 -26.03 -29.89 -49.02
CA LEU A 290 -24.86 -29.28 -48.42
C LEU A 290 -24.74 -27.84 -48.94
N GLU A 291 -24.39 -26.92 -48.05
CA GLU A 291 -24.26 -25.50 -48.39
C GLU A 291 -22.81 -25.09 -48.50
N CYS A 292 -22.50 -24.24 -49.48
CA CYS A 292 -21.23 -23.54 -49.51
C CYS A 292 -21.17 -22.55 -48.33
N PRO A 293 -20.16 -22.61 -47.45
CA PRO A 293 -20.07 -21.74 -46.29
C PRO A 293 -19.84 -20.25 -46.64
N ARG A 294 -19.45 -19.96 -47.88
CA ARG A 294 -19.17 -18.62 -48.38
C ARG A 294 -20.41 -17.97 -49.00
N CYS A 295 -21.01 -18.59 -50.02
CA CYS A 295 -22.13 -18.03 -50.78
C CYS A 295 -23.50 -18.66 -50.47
N ARG A 296 -23.57 -19.69 -49.61
CA ARG A 296 -24.78 -20.47 -49.24
C ARG A 296 -25.54 -21.12 -50.39
N VAL A 297 -24.91 -21.29 -51.55
CA VAL A 297 -25.49 -22.09 -52.64
C VAL A 297 -25.61 -23.54 -52.17
N MET A 298 -26.79 -24.11 -52.40
CA MET A 298 -27.15 -25.47 -51.99
C MET A 298 -26.81 -26.47 -53.09
N TYR A 299 -26.14 -27.55 -52.70
CA TYR A 299 -25.80 -28.67 -53.56
C TYR A 299 -26.39 -29.96 -52.98
N PRO A 300 -27.01 -30.83 -53.80
CA PRO A 300 -27.37 -32.18 -53.35
C PRO A 300 -26.14 -32.93 -52.83
N THR A 301 -26.29 -33.73 -51.78
CA THR A 301 -25.17 -34.49 -51.18
C THR A 301 -24.58 -35.50 -52.17
N SER A 302 -25.40 -35.97 -53.12
CA SER A 302 -24.97 -36.77 -54.28
C SER A 302 -23.91 -36.07 -55.14
N GLN A 303 -23.88 -34.73 -55.16
CA GLN A 303 -22.96 -33.87 -55.93
C GLN A 303 -21.88 -33.19 -55.06
N HIS A 304 -21.48 -33.78 -53.93
CA HIS A 304 -20.49 -33.17 -53.03
C HIS A 304 -19.15 -32.79 -53.70
N ARG A 305 -18.73 -33.50 -54.75
CA ARG A 305 -17.51 -33.15 -55.52
C ARG A 305 -17.63 -31.81 -56.24
N GLU A 306 -18.81 -31.47 -56.74
CA GLU A 306 -19.08 -30.21 -57.42
C GLU A 306 -19.09 -29.05 -56.41
N LEU A 307 -19.62 -29.27 -55.20
CA LEU A 307 -19.53 -28.32 -54.10
C LEU A 307 -18.06 -28.06 -53.68
N LEU A 308 -17.22 -29.09 -53.57
CA LEU A 308 -15.80 -28.91 -53.24
C LEU A 308 -15.06 -28.09 -54.30
N ALA A 309 -15.27 -28.42 -55.58
CA ALA A 309 -14.73 -27.64 -56.69
C ALA A 309 -15.25 -26.19 -56.68
N HIS A 310 -16.51 -25.97 -56.32
CA HIS A 310 -17.09 -24.63 -56.16
C HIS A 310 -16.41 -23.86 -55.01
N ILE A 311 -16.20 -24.48 -53.85
CA ILE A 311 -15.56 -23.84 -52.68
C ILE A 311 -14.15 -23.34 -52.99
N ASP A 312 -13.39 -24.09 -53.81
CA ASP A 312 -12.01 -23.72 -54.19
C ASP A 312 -11.93 -22.41 -54.98
N PHE A 313 -12.97 -22.05 -55.74
CA PHE A 313 -13.04 -20.82 -56.54
C PHE A 313 -14.08 -19.80 -56.02
N CYS A 314 -14.77 -20.09 -54.93
CA CYS A 314 -15.80 -19.22 -54.37
C CYS A 314 -15.15 -18.04 -53.62
N THR A 315 -15.15 -16.85 -54.24
CA THR A 315 -14.55 -15.61 -53.68
C THR A 315 -15.59 -14.59 -53.16
N VAL A 316 -16.85 -14.99 -53.02
CA VAL A 316 -17.93 -14.13 -52.48
C VAL A 316 -17.97 -14.22 -50.97
#